data_AF-A2SP93-F1
#
_entry.id   AF-A2SP93-F1
#
_cell.length_a   1.000
_cell.length_b   1.000
_cell.length_c   1.000
_cell.angle_alpha   90.00
_cell.angle_beta   90.00
_cell.angle_gamma   90.00
#
_symmetry.space_group_name_H-M   'P 1'
#
loop_
_entity.id
_entity.type
_entity.pdbx_description
1 polymer ?
#
loop_
_entity_poly.entity_id
_entity_poly.type
_entity_poly.pdbx_seq_one_letter_code
_entity_poly.pdbx_strand_id
1 'polypeptide(L)'
;MEVEASLRLFGGKRALRERIRTEGAELGVAVASWASTSLAALAFARAGVENGFARPLTEGLDRLPLEVLSASGPHRPTLARLGCKTLGDVRKLPRGGVSRRFDKELLTALDQAYGLRPEAHAWVELPEQFRARLELMSRVELAAAMMFGVRRLILQMCGWLAARHSGAGGFVLRWAHDAMRSKSAGEGGQLTIRTGEPTRSAEHFSRLLNEHLAKTELLAPVGDLELEAVDVQALEETSGSLLPDTVRQGETLREVLERISARLGPERVLRPVVTEDHRLEWAQCWQPAAEKLPRESSCLDVPQPSWVLPEPLKLATRGPKPMYQGELHLLAGPHRVEGGWWHRVQTPSGQDNRHVQRDYWVALSESAGVLWVFQERLADEDAAWYLHGIFA
;
A
#
# COMPACT_ATOMS: atom_id res chain seq x y z
N MET A 1 -26.42 6.20 18.97
CA MET A 1 -25.34 7.21 19.00
C MET A 1 -25.53 8.06 20.25
N GLU A 2 -24.47 8.25 21.03
CA GLU A 2 -24.42 9.26 22.10
C GLU A 2 -24.05 10.60 21.45
N VAL A 3 -24.73 11.70 21.80
CA VAL A 3 -24.57 13.00 21.13
C VAL A 3 -24.39 14.17 22.08
N GLU A 4 -24.42 13.96 23.40
CA GLU A 4 -24.50 15.01 24.41
C GLU A 4 -23.36 16.02 24.29
N ALA A 5 -22.13 15.52 24.16
CA ALA A 5 -20.94 16.37 23.99
C ALA A 5 -20.95 17.18 22.68
N SER A 6 -21.65 16.69 21.66
CA SER A 6 -21.71 17.31 20.33
C SER A 6 -22.82 18.35 20.19
N LEU A 7 -23.78 18.41 21.12
CA LEU A 7 -24.97 19.26 21.01
C LEU A 7 -24.64 20.73 20.77
N ARG A 8 -23.57 21.25 21.39
CA ARG A 8 -23.15 22.65 21.23
C ARG A 8 -22.75 22.98 19.79
N LEU A 9 -22.11 22.05 19.09
CA LEU A 9 -21.67 22.23 17.69
C LEU A 9 -22.85 22.32 16.72
N PHE A 10 -23.97 21.69 17.07
CA PHE A 10 -25.15 21.57 16.22
C PHE A 10 -26.32 22.47 16.66
N GLY A 11 -26.09 23.46 17.53
CA GLY A 11 -27.15 24.38 17.97
C GLY A 11 -28.18 23.75 18.92
N GLY A 12 -27.84 22.66 19.60
CA GLY A 12 -28.66 21.98 20.60
C GLY A 12 -29.46 20.78 20.10
N LYS A 13 -30.19 20.14 21.02
CA LYS A 13 -30.90 18.85 20.80
C LYS A 13 -31.90 18.89 19.64
N ARG A 14 -32.70 19.97 19.55
CA ARG A 14 -33.74 20.10 18.51
C ARG A 14 -33.16 20.28 17.12
N ALA A 15 -32.15 21.15 16.98
CA ALA A 15 -31.49 21.41 15.71
C ALA A 15 -30.77 20.18 15.18
N LEU A 16 -30.04 19.45 16.05
CA LEU A 16 -29.41 18.17 15.67
C LEU A 16 -30.44 17.13 15.24
N ARG A 17 -31.56 16.99 15.97
CA ARG A 17 -32.64 16.06 15.60
C ARG A 17 -33.20 16.37 14.21
N GLU A 18 -33.51 17.63 13.95
CA GLU A 18 -34.10 18.04 12.67
C GLU A 18 -33.12 17.83 11.52
N ARG A 19 -31.84 18.10 11.76
CA ARG A 19 -30.78 17.84 10.79
C ARG A 19 -30.66 16.36 10.44
N ILE A 20 -30.60 15.48 11.44
CA ILE A 20 -30.53 14.02 11.23
C ILE A 20 -31.79 13.53 10.48
N ARG A 21 -32.97 14.09 10.80
CA ARG A 21 -34.21 13.71 10.13
C ARG A 21 -34.21 14.10 8.65
N THR A 22 -33.73 15.29 8.32
CA THR A 22 -33.74 15.83 6.95
C THR A 22 -32.60 15.25 6.11
N GLU A 23 -31.36 15.31 6.60
CA GLU A 23 -30.17 14.87 5.87
C GLU A 23 -29.99 13.33 5.92
N GLY A 24 -30.43 12.69 7.00
CA GLY A 24 -30.27 11.23 7.15
C GLY A 24 -31.10 10.41 6.15
N ALA A 25 -32.23 10.94 5.68
CA ALA A 25 -33.05 10.28 4.68
C ALA A 25 -32.29 10.09 3.35
N GLU A 26 -31.47 11.06 2.95
CA GLU A 26 -30.62 10.99 1.76
C GLU A 26 -29.54 9.90 1.89
N LEU A 27 -29.15 9.59 3.13
CA LEU A 27 -28.19 8.53 3.47
C LEU A 27 -28.85 7.17 3.72
N GLY A 28 -30.16 7.05 3.48
CA GLY A 28 -30.91 5.79 3.65
C GLY A 28 -31.33 5.48 5.09
N VAL A 29 -31.28 6.45 6.01
CA VAL A 29 -31.79 6.28 7.37
C VAL A 29 -33.32 6.25 7.33
N ALA A 30 -33.90 5.07 7.53
CA ALA A 30 -35.35 4.89 7.48
C ALA A 30 -36.07 5.32 8.77
N VAL A 31 -35.46 5.11 9.94
CA VAL A 31 -36.06 5.40 11.25
C VAL A 31 -35.02 5.95 12.21
N ALA A 32 -35.35 7.05 12.90
CA ALA A 32 -34.55 7.63 13.95
C ALA A 32 -35.39 7.85 15.21
N SER A 33 -34.82 7.53 16.38
CA SER A 33 -35.48 7.75 17.66
C SER A 33 -34.51 8.25 18.73
N TRP A 34 -35.06 8.82 19.79
CA TRP A 34 -34.33 9.54 20.82
C TRP A 34 -34.80 9.13 22.21
N ALA A 35 -33.87 8.83 23.10
CA ALA A 35 -34.14 8.53 24.51
C ALA A 35 -32.92 8.86 25.37
N SER A 36 -33.04 8.68 26.69
CA SER A 36 -31.96 8.92 27.65
C SER A 36 -30.87 7.84 27.65
N THR A 37 -31.11 6.70 27.01
CA THR A 37 -30.11 5.63 26.81
C THR A 37 -30.12 5.17 25.36
N SER A 38 -28.98 4.68 24.87
CA SER A 38 -28.83 4.17 23.50
C SER A 38 -29.71 2.96 23.23
N LEU A 39 -29.78 1.99 24.15
CA LEU A 39 -30.68 0.84 24.01
C LEU A 39 -32.16 1.23 24.01
N ALA A 40 -32.58 2.21 24.82
CA ALA A 40 -33.97 2.68 24.77
C ALA A 40 -34.27 3.36 23.43
N ALA A 41 -33.38 4.22 22.94
CA ALA A 41 -33.53 4.87 21.64
C ALA A 41 -33.63 3.82 20.51
N LEU A 42 -32.80 2.78 20.55
CA LEU A 42 -32.87 1.66 19.61
C LEU A 42 -34.19 0.90 19.71
N ALA A 43 -34.66 0.62 20.93
CA ALA A 43 -35.92 -0.07 21.17
C ALA A 43 -37.11 0.72 20.63
N PHE A 44 -37.16 2.03 20.90
CA PHE A 44 -38.18 2.92 20.35
C PHE A 44 -38.10 3.02 18.82
N ALA A 45 -36.90 3.11 18.23
CA ALA A 45 -36.73 3.12 16.78
C ALA A 45 -37.29 1.83 16.14
N ARG A 46 -36.97 0.66 16.70
CA ARG A 46 -37.51 -0.63 16.23
C ARG A 46 -39.02 -0.74 16.39
N ALA A 47 -39.59 -0.05 17.36
CA ALA A 47 -41.04 0.04 17.56
C ALA A 47 -41.72 1.15 16.74
N GLY A 48 -40.98 1.90 15.92
CA GLY A 48 -41.53 3.02 15.14
C GLY A 48 -41.91 4.25 15.99
N VAL A 49 -41.37 4.38 17.20
CA VAL A 49 -41.60 5.52 18.10
C VAL A 49 -40.43 6.50 17.95
N GLU A 50 -40.65 7.67 17.37
CA GLU A 50 -39.57 8.65 17.17
C GLU A 50 -39.13 9.39 18.44
N ASN A 51 -40.09 9.75 19.31
CA ASN A 51 -39.83 10.56 20.49
C ASN A 51 -39.98 9.73 21.77
N GLY A 52 -38.89 9.08 22.19
CA GLY A 52 -38.82 8.33 23.44
C GLY A 52 -38.88 9.21 24.71
N PHE A 53 -38.84 10.55 24.58
CA PHE A 53 -39.04 11.48 25.69
C PHE A 53 -40.51 11.91 25.87
N ALA A 54 -41.43 11.44 25.02
CA ALA A 54 -42.85 11.82 25.10
C ALA A 54 -43.55 11.32 26.39
N ARG A 55 -42.97 10.32 27.07
CA ARG A 55 -43.45 9.72 28.31
C ARG A 55 -42.26 9.42 29.23
N PRO A 56 -42.48 9.15 30.52
CA PRO A 56 -41.45 8.57 31.36
C PRO A 56 -40.88 7.30 30.70
N LEU A 57 -39.55 7.17 30.72
CA LEU A 57 -38.82 6.11 30.04
C LEU A 57 -39.39 4.71 30.34
N THR A 58 -39.67 4.46 31.62
CA THR A 58 -40.24 3.20 32.12
C THR A 58 -41.58 2.88 31.49
N GLU A 59 -42.51 3.84 31.46
CA GLU A 59 -43.84 3.64 30.86
C GLU A 59 -43.80 3.46 29.35
N GLY A 60 -42.88 4.16 28.68
CA GLY A 60 -42.66 4.01 27.25
C GLY A 60 -42.13 2.62 26.90
N LEU A 61 -41.08 2.18 27.60
CA LEU A 61 -40.44 0.88 27.38
C LEU A 61 -41.34 -0.30 27.76
N ASP A 62 -42.10 -0.19 28.85
CA ASP A 62 -42.97 -1.28 29.33
C ASP A 62 -44.01 -1.73 28.30
N ARG A 63 -44.40 -0.84 27.37
CA ARG A 63 -45.38 -1.10 26.31
C ARG A 63 -44.77 -1.72 25.07
N LEU A 64 -43.45 -1.72 24.94
CA LEU A 64 -42.78 -2.20 23.74
C LEU A 64 -42.81 -3.73 23.70
N PRO A 65 -43.01 -4.33 22.51
CA PRO A 65 -42.86 -5.76 22.31
C PRO A 65 -41.47 -6.24 22.73
N LEU A 66 -41.34 -7.47 23.23
CA LEU A 66 -40.05 -7.96 23.71
C LEU A 66 -38.97 -7.98 22.59
N GLU A 67 -39.38 -8.15 21.33
CA GLU A 67 -38.51 -8.31 20.16
C GLU A 67 -37.64 -7.09 19.85
N VAL A 68 -37.98 -5.93 20.42
CA VAL A 68 -37.20 -4.71 20.20
C VAL A 68 -35.80 -4.81 20.80
N LEU A 69 -35.59 -5.67 21.81
CA LEU A 69 -34.27 -5.94 22.38
C LEU A 69 -33.68 -7.22 21.78
N SER A 70 -32.51 -7.13 21.15
CA SER A 70 -31.86 -8.30 20.55
C SER A 70 -31.55 -9.40 21.59
N ALA A 71 -31.25 -9.01 22.83
CA ALA A 71 -30.96 -9.94 23.94
C ALA A 71 -32.16 -10.83 24.33
N SER A 72 -33.40 -10.48 23.96
CA SER A 72 -34.56 -11.33 24.22
C SER A 72 -34.74 -12.43 23.18
N GLY A 73 -34.05 -12.34 22.03
CA GLY A 73 -34.19 -13.27 20.91
C GLY A 73 -34.00 -14.74 21.30
N PRO A 74 -32.88 -15.13 21.93
CA PRO A 74 -32.62 -16.51 22.36
C PRO A 74 -33.68 -17.05 23.33
N HIS A 75 -34.27 -16.18 24.15
CA HIS A 75 -35.18 -16.55 25.24
C HIS A 75 -36.65 -16.45 24.89
N ARG A 76 -36.98 -15.98 23.68
CA ARG A 76 -38.34 -15.67 23.22
C ARG A 76 -39.33 -16.83 23.40
N PRO A 77 -39.03 -18.09 23.02
CA PRO A 77 -39.99 -19.20 23.19
C PRO A 77 -40.32 -19.49 24.66
N THR A 78 -39.38 -19.25 25.56
CA THR A 78 -39.54 -19.49 27.00
C THR A 78 -40.30 -18.33 27.65
N LEU A 79 -39.97 -17.09 27.29
CA LEU A 79 -40.68 -15.90 27.76
C LEU A 79 -42.15 -15.89 27.29
N ALA A 80 -42.41 -16.30 26.04
CA ALA A 80 -43.76 -16.41 25.51
C ALA A 80 -44.60 -17.45 26.29
N ARG A 81 -44.01 -18.58 26.69
CA ARG A 81 -44.67 -19.61 27.52
C ARG A 81 -44.98 -19.12 28.94
N LEU A 82 -44.19 -18.17 29.46
CA LEU A 82 -44.46 -17.49 30.73
C LEU A 82 -45.50 -16.36 30.59
N GLY A 83 -46.05 -16.14 29.40
CA GLY A 83 -47.05 -15.10 29.14
C GLY A 83 -46.47 -13.70 28.92
N CYS A 84 -45.14 -13.56 28.82
CA CYS A 84 -44.49 -12.28 28.59
C CYS A 84 -44.58 -11.90 27.10
N LYS A 85 -45.21 -10.75 26.81
CA LYS A 85 -45.32 -10.20 25.44
C LYS A 85 -44.61 -8.86 25.30
N THR A 86 -44.43 -8.15 26.40
CA THR A 86 -43.81 -6.83 26.45
C THR A 86 -42.59 -6.80 27.35
N LEU A 87 -41.74 -5.77 27.19
CA LEU A 87 -40.62 -5.55 28.12
C LEU A 87 -41.12 -5.36 29.56
N GLY A 88 -42.30 -4.74 29.73
CA GLY A 88 -42.92 -4.56 31.03
C GLY A 88 -43.32 -5.88 31.71
N ASP A 89 -43.75 -6.88 30.94
CA ASP A 89 -44.06 -8.22 31.47
C ASP A 89 -42.79 -8.90 31.98
N VAL A 90 -41.70 -8.82 31.22
CA VAL A 90 -40.40 -9.39 31.63
C VAL A 90 -39.86 -8.68 32.86
N ARG A 91 -40.03 -7.36 32.96
CA ARG A 91 -39.59 -6.55 34.11
C ARG A 91 -40.34 -6.89 35.40
N LYS A 92 -41.60 -7.32 35.32
CA LYS A 92 -42.40 -7.77 36.48
C LYS A 92 -41.97 -9.13 37.03
N LEU A 93 -41.21 -9.92 36.27
CA LEU A 93 -40.74 -11.22 36.74
C LEU A 93 -39.73 -11.07 37.90
N PRO A 94 -39.70 -12.01 38.85
CA PRO A 94 -38.71 -11.99 39.93
C PRO A 94 -37.29 -12.06 39.38
N ARG A 95 -36.46 -11.04 39.67
CA ARG A 95 -35.09 -10.91 39.13
C ARG A 95 -34.22 -12.13 39.38
N GLY A 96 -34.33 -12.73 40.57
CA GLY A 96 -33.62 -13.97 40.91
C GLY A 96 -34.06 -15.19 40.09
N GLY A 97 -35.33 -15.25 39.67
CA GLY A 97 -35.84 -16.28 38.77
C GLY A 97 -35.35 -16.06 37.34
N VAL A 98 -35.32 -14.81 36.89
CA VAL A 98 -34.82 -14.44 35.56
C VAL A 98 -33.33 -14.76 35.44
N SER A 99 -32.51 -14.37 36.43
CA SER A 99 -31.07 -14.62 36.41
C SER A 99 -30.66 -16.10 36.45
N ARG A 100 -31.55 -16.99 36.93
CA ARG A 100 -31.29 -18.44 36.99
C ARG A 100 -31.73 -19.17 35.72
N ARG A 101 -32.77 -18.66 35.05
CA ARG A 101 -33.42 -19.31 33.90
C ARG A 101 -33.01 -18.71 32.55
N PHE A 102 -32.45 -17.51 32.55
CA PHE A 102 -31.96 -16.80 31.38
C PHE A 102 -30.52 -16.36 31.60
N ASP A 103 -29.84 -15.98 30.53
CA ASP A 103 -28.48 -15.47 30.62
C ASP A 103 -28.40 -14.08 31.28
N LYS A 104 -27.16 -13.69 31.59
CA LYS A 104 -26.84 -12.38 32.14
C LYS A 104 -27.08 -11.25 31.13
N GLU A 105 -27.08 -11.57 29.83
CA GLU A 105 -27.21 -10.60 28.74
C GLU A 105 -28.61 -10.00 28.70
N LEU A 106 -29.66 -10.81 28.84
CA LEU A 106 -31.04 -10.31 28.88
C LEU A 106 -31.27 -9.32 30.04
N LEU A 107 -30.84 -9.68 31.25
CA LEU A 107 -30.96 -8.81 32.42
C LEU A 107 -30.13 -7.53 32.27
N THR A 108 -28.91 -7.65 31.75
CA THR A 108 -28.03 -6.50 31.52
C THR A 108 -28.64 -5.54 30.50
N ALA A 109 -29.17 -6.06 29.39
CA ALA A 109 -29.81 -5.26 28.35
C ALA A 109 -31.08 -4.56 28.86
N LEU A 110 -31.88 -5.22 29.70
CA LEU A 110 -33.02 -4.59 30.36
C LEU A 110 -32.57 -3.46 31.30
N ASP A 111 -31.60 -3.72 32.18
CA ASP A 111 -31.13 -2.69 33.11
C ASP A 111 -30.53 -1.48 32.37
N GLN A 112 -29.81 -1.70 31.27
CA GLN A 112 -29.27 -0.62 30.44
C GLN A 112 -30.36 0.13 29.67
N ALA A 113 -31.32 -0.58 29.06
CA ALA A 113 -32.45 0.06 28.38
C ALA A 113 -33.24 0.97 29.34
N TYR A 114 -33.52 0.51 30.55
CA TYR A 114 -34.25 1.26 31.56
C TYR A 114 -33.39 2.29 32.33
N GLY A 115 -32.09 2.43 32.02
CA GLY A 115 -31.19 3.40 32.66
C GLY A 115 -30.78 3.04 34.10
N LEU A 116 -30.98 1.79 34.51
CA LEU A 116 -30.56 1.27 35.83
C LEU A 116 -29.08 0.89 35.87
N ARG A 117 -28.45 0.73 34.70
CA ARG A 117 -27.03 0.42 34.55
C ARG A 117 -26.44 1.23 33.41
N PRO A 118 -25.22 1.78 33.55
CA PRO A 118 -24.55 2.46 32.45
C PRO A 118 -24.31 1.52 31.27
N GLU A 119 -24.41 2.06 30.06
CA GLU A 119 -24.10 1.39 28.82
C GLU A 119 -22.70 1.80 28.37
N ALA A 120 -21.88 0.82 28.01
CA ALA A 120 -20.58 1.05 27.38
C ALA A 120 -20.61 0.32 26.03
N HIS A 121 -20.26 1.04 24.97
CA HIS A 121 -20.11 0.46 23.65
C HIS A 121 -18.65 0.03 23.46
N ALA A 122 -18.47 -1.18 22.92
CA ALA A 122 -17.18 -1.54 22.36
C ALA A 122 -16.95 -0.65 21.12
N TRP A 123 -15.80 0.01 21.07
CA TRP A 123 -15.36 0.67 19.85
C TRP A 123 -15.21 -0.39 18.77
N VAL A 124 -15.79 -0.13 17.60
CA VAL A 124 -15.57 -0.98 16.43
C VAL A 124 -14.20 -0.62 15.88
N GLU A 125 -13.24 -1.53 16.06
CA GLU A 125 -11.95 -1.44 15.37
C GLU A 125 -12.16 -1.82 13.90
N LEU A 126 -12.01 -0.83 13.03
CA LEU A 126 -12.01 -1.09 11.59
C LEU A 126 -10.73 -1.86 11.25
N PRO A 127 -10.79 -2.86 10.36
CA PRO A 127 -9.60 -3.57 9.91
C PRO A 127 -8.52 -2.59 9.43
N GLU A 128 -7.28 -2.82 9.85
CA GLU A 128 -6.12 -2.03 9.42
C GLU A 128 -5.73 -2.29 7.97
N GLN A 129 -6.30 -3.35 7.37
CA GLN A 129 -6.03 -3.78 6.01
C GLN A 129 -7.28 -3.58 5.16
N PHE A 130 -7.11 -3.01 3.98
CA PHE A 130 -8.20 -2.95 3.01
C PHE A 130 -8.30 -4.27 2.26
N ARG A 131 -9.45 -4.95 2.40
CA ARG A 131 -9.86 -6.08 1.56
C ARG A 131 -11.33 -5.91 1.21
N ALA A 132 -11.64 -5.99 -0.08
CA ALA A 132 -13.01 -5.90 -0.56
C ALA A 132 -13.26 -6.93 -1.66
N ARG A 133 -14.43 -7.58 -1.62
CA ARG A 133 -14.89 -8.55 -2.61
C ARG A 133 -16.08 -8.00 -3.39
N LEU A 134 -16.15 -8.34 -4.67
CA LEU A 134 -17.27 -8.04 -5.56
C LEU A 134 -17.64 -9.30 -6.34
N GLU A 135 -18.87 -9.78 -6.15
CA GLU A 135 -19.49 -10.76 -7.02
C GLU A 135 -20.01 -10.06 -8.28
N LEU A 136 -19.67 -10.59 -9.45
CA LEU A 136 -20.06 -10.04 -10.74
C LEU A 136 -21.47 -10.51 -11.11
N MET A 137 -22.28 -9.60 -11.64
CA MET A 137 -23.66 -9.91 -12.05
C MET A 137 -23.73 -10.84 -13.26
N SER A 138 -22.64 -10.92 -14.03
CA SER A 138 -22.50 -11.78 -15.21
C SER A 138 -21.07 -12.29 -15.31
N ARG A 139 -20.91 -13.47 -15.90
CA ARG A 139 -19.60 -14.09 -16.12
C ARG A 139 -18.76 -13.25 -17.07
N VAL A 140 -17.49 -13.03 -16.71
CA VAL A 140 -16.54 -12.27 -17.52
C VAL A 140 -15.54 -13.22 -18.16
N GLU A 141 -15.51 -13.24 -19.49
CA GLU A 141 -14.64 -14.13 -20.28
C GLU A 141 -13.33 -13.47 -20.71
N LEU A 142 -13.28 -12.13 -20.73
CA LEU A 142 -12.10 -11.36 -21.14
C LEU A 142 -11.50 -10.62 -19.93
N ALA A 143 -10.18 -10.75 -19.73
CA ALA A 143 -9.51 -10.13 -18.59
C ALA A 143 -9.72 -8.61 -18.54
N ALA A 144 -9.64 -7.93 -19.68
CA ALA A 144 -9.86 -6.48 -19.79
C ALA A 144 -11.26 -6.05 -19.31
N ALA A 145 -12.29 -6.90 -19.46
CA ALA A 145 -13.64 -6.58 -19.01
C ALA A 145 -13.78 -6.62 -17.48
N MET A 146 -12.87 -7.29 -16.74
CA MET A 146 -12.86 -7.24 -15.28
C MET A 146 -12.64 -5.81 -14.75
N MET A 147 -12.00 -4.94 -15.54
CA MET A 147 -11.72 -3.55 -15.17
C MET A 147 -12.98 -2.79 -14.74
N PHE A 148 -14.15 -3.10 -15.33
CA PHE A 148 -15.42 -2.48 -14.95
C PHE A 148 -15.78 -2.76 -13.48
N GLY A 149 -15.63 -4.02 -13.04
CA GLY A 149 -15.85 -4.41 -11.64
C GLY A 149 -14.73 -3.93 -10.72
N VAL A 150 -13.47 -4.12 -11.12
CA VAL A 150 -12.31 -3.77 -10.29
C VAL A 150 -12.22 -2.27 -10.03
N ARG A 151 -12.65 -1.41 -10.97
CA ARG A 151 -12.66 0.04 -10.76
C ARG A 151 -13.48 0.45 -9.53
N ARG A 152 -14.58 -0.25 -9.23
CA ARG A 152 -15.37 -0.01 -8.01
C ARG A 152 -14.57 -0.36 -6.75
N LEU A 153 -13.84 -1.47 -6.76
CA LEU A 153 -12.98 -1.89 -5.66
C LEU A 153 -11.80 -0.92 -5.47
N ILE A 154 -11.19 -0.43 -6.55
CA ILE A 154 -10.14 0.61 -6.51
C ILE A 154 -10.67 1.89 -5.87
N LEU A 155 -11.87 2.36 -6.27
CA LEU A 155 -12.48 3.55 -5.68
C LEU A 155 -12.74 3.40 -4.17
N GLN A 156 -13.22 2.22 -3.74
CA GLN A 156 -13.39 1.92 -2.31
C GLN A 156 -12.05 1.93 -1.57
N MET A 157 -11.01 1.33 -2.16
CA MET A 157 -9.66 1.34 -1.60
C MET A 157 -9.13 2.77 -1.45
N CYS A 158 -9.25 3.59 -2.50
CA CYS A 158 -8.82 4.98 -2.46
C CYS A 158 -9.56 5.80 -1.41
N GLY A 159 -10.88 5.59 -1.24
CA GLY A 159 -11.66 6.22 -0.18
C GLY A 159 -11.20 5.80 1.22
N TRP A 160 -10.92 4.51 1.41
CA TRP A 160 -10.39 3.97 2.66
C TRP A 160 -8.98 4.50 2.98
N LEU A 161 -8.11 4.63 1.97
CA LEU A 161 -6.77 5.22 2.08
C LEU A 161 -6.85 6.71 2.43
N ALA A 162 -7.74 7.46 1.77
CA ALA A 162 -7.94 8.89 2.01
C ALA A 162 -8.42 9.15 3.44
N ALA A 163 -9.37 8.37 3.95
CA ALA A 163 -9.86 8.48 5.33
C ALA A 163 -8.75 8.25 6.39
N ARG A 164 -7.66 7.60 6.01
CA ARG A 164 -6.50 7.29 6.86
C ARG A 164 -5.28 8.19 6.62
N HIS A 165 -5.35 9.14 5.67
CA HIS A 165 -4.20 9.92 5.22
C HIS A 165 -3.04 9.03 4.75
N SER A 166 -3.38 7.94 4.06
CA SER A 166 -2.43 6.93 3.60
C SER A 166 -2.44 6.78 2.07
N GLY A 167 -1.40 6.12 1.57
CA GLY A 167 -1.27 5.66 0.19
C GLY A 167 -0.82 4.20 0.19
N ALA A 168 -1.07 3.50 -0.92
CA ALA A 168 -0.66 2.11 -1.09
C ALA A 168 0.49 2.04 -2.11
N GLY A 169 1.52 1.25 -1.81
CA GLY A 169 2.58 0.89 -2.75
C GLY A 169 2.14 -0.14 -3.81
N GLY A 170 0.88 -0.58 -3.75
CA GLY A 170 0.31 -1.51 -4.71
C GLY A 170 -0.99 -2.13 -4.22
N PHE A 171 -1.50 -3.09 -4.98
CA PHE A 171 -2.61 -3.94 -4.58
C PHE A 171 -2.51 -5.33 -5.22
N VAL A 172 -3.15 -6.32 -4.60
CA VAL A 172 -3.34 -7.65 -5.16
C VAL A 172 -4.79 -7.76 -5.62
N LEU A 173 -4.97 -8.00 -6.93
CA LEU A 173 -6.24 -8.40 -7.50
C LEU A 173 -6.29 -9.92 -7.56
N ARG A 174 -7.31 -10.53 -6.96
CA ARG A 174 -7.63 -11.95 -7.10
C ARG A 174 -8.96 -12.10 -7.79
N TRP A 175 -9.11 -13.15 -8.58
CA TRP A 175 -10.38 -13.51 -9.19
C TRP A 175 -10.63 -14.99 -9.03
N ALA A 176 -11.90 -15.36 -8.88
CA ALA A 176 -12.32 -16.75 -8.88
C ALA A 176 -13.11 -17.07 -10.15
N HIS A 177 -12.81 -18.23 -10.72
CA HIS A 177 -13.56 -18.79 -11.83
C HIS A 177 -14.91 -19.30 -11.33
N ASP A 178 -15.92 -19.22 -12.21
CA ASP A 178 -17.27 -19.71 -11.91
C ASP A 178 -17.30 -21.21 -11.52
N ALA A 179 -18.34 -21.60 -10.78
CA ALA A 179 -18.54 -22.96 -10.32
C ALA A 179 -18.70 -23.98 -11.47
N MET A 180 -19.15 -23.56 -12.66
CA MET A 180 -19.29 -24.43 -13.84
C MET A 180 -18.01 -24.54 -14.69
N ARG A 181 -16.83 -24.20 -14.14
CA ARG A 181 -15.54 -24.29 -14.83
C ARG A 181 -15.08 -25.74 -15.09
N SER A 182 -14.26 -25.93 -16.13
CA SER A 182 -13.50 -27.17 -16.30
C SER A 182 -12.53 -27.39 -15.13
N LYS A 183 -12.37 -28.64 -14.68
CA LYS A 183 -11.41 -28.99 -13.61
C LYS A 183 -9.96 -28.63 -13.96
N SER A 184 -9.63 -28.50 -15.24
CA SER A 184 -8.29 -28.13 -15.72
C SER A 184 -7.95 -26.64 -15.57
N ALA A 185 -8.94 -25.75 -15.38
CA ALA A 185 -8.74 -24.30 -15.38
C ALA A 185 -8.33 -23.71 -14.01
N GLY A 186 -8.25 -24.53 -12.96
CA GLY A 186 -7.97 -24.05 -11.59
C GLY A 186 -9.12 -23.22 -11.00
N GLU A 187 -8.96 -22.77 -9.75
CA GLU A 187 -10.02 -22.06 -9.02
C GLU A 187 -10.12 -20.56 -9.35
N GLY A 188 -9.09 -20.00 -9.98
CA GLY A 188 -8.99 -18.57 -10.25
C GLY A 188 -7.56 -18.16 -10.55
N GLY A 189 -7.27 -16.87 -10.37
CA GLY A 189 -5.94 -16.31 -10.55
C GLY A 189 -5.70 -15.10 -9.67
N GLN A 190 -4.45 -14.62 -9.69
CA GLN A 190 -4.06 -13.42 -8.96
C GLN A 190 -3.06 -12.60 -9.78
N LEU A 191 -3.10 -11.30 -9.56
CA LEU A 191 -2.23 -10.32 -10.17
C LEU A 191 -1.86 -9.26 -9.14
N THR A 192 -0.56 -9.07 -8.93
CA THR A 192 -0.05 -8.02 -8.04
C THR A 192 0.39 -6.82 -8.87
N ILE A 193 -0.18 -5.66 -8.58
CA ILE A 193 0.21 -4.37 -9.16
C ILE A 193 1.02 -3.62 -8.11
N ARG A 194 2.21 -3.14 -8.48
CA ARG A 194 3.04 -2.30 -7.61
C ARG A 194 3.26 -0.93 -8.25
N THR A 195 3.44 0.06 -7.40
CA THR A 195 3.83 1.43 -7.77
C THR A 195 5.21 1.73 -7.19
N GLY A 196 5.95 2.64 -7.80
CA GLY A 196 7.27 3.06 -7.33
C GLY A 196 7.20 3.95 -6.09
N GLU A 197 6.06 4.63 -5.88
CA GLU A 197 5.73 5.37 -4.66
C GLU A 197 4.31 5.07 -4.19
N PRO A 198 4.02 5.19 -2.89
CA PRO A 198 2.67 5.06 -2.39
C PRO A 198 1.77 6.10 -3.00
N THR A 199 0.64 5.65 -3.52
CA THR A 199 -0.34 6.53 -4.15
C THR A 199 -1.73 6.16 -3.70
N ARG A 200 -2.65 7.10 -3.87
CA ARG A 200 -4.10 6.88 -3.71
C ARG A 200 -4.88 7.32 -4.96
N SER A 201 -4.18 7.48 -6.09
CA SER A 201 -4.80 7.86 -7.37
C SER A 201 -5.48 6.66 -8.02
N ALA A 202 -6.81 6.69 -8.08
CA ALA A 202 -7.60 5.66 -8.74
C ALA A 202 -7.31 5.58 -10.24
N GLU A 203 -7.02 6.72 -10.89
CA GLU A 203 -6.66 6.77 -12.31
C GLU A 203 -5.33 6.07 -12.58
N HIS A 204 -4.32 6.36 -11.75
CA HIS A 204 -3.01 5.73 -11.86
C HIS A 204 -3.09 4.21 -11.68
N PHE A 205 -3.76 3.73 -10.61
CA PHE A 205 -3.98 2.30 -10.40
C PHE A 205 -4.75 1.63 -11.55
N SER A 206 -5.79 2.29 -12.06
CA SER A 206 -6.59 1.77 -13.17
C SER A 206 -5.76 1.64 -14.44
N ARG A 207 -4.89 2.62 -14.74
CA ARG A 207 -4.03 2.60 -15.91
C ARG A 207 -3.02 1.46 -15.86
N LEU A 208 -2.32 1.29 -14.72
CA LEU A 208 -1.39 0.17 -14.54
C LEU A 208 -2.11 -1.17 -14.68
N LEU A 209 -3.24 -1.34 -13.98
CA LEU A 209 -4.01 -2.58 -14.05
C LEU A 209 -4.43 -2.91 -15.48
N ASN A 210 -4.87 -1.92 -16.26
CA ASN A 210 -5.32 -2.13 -17.63
C ASN A 210 -4.18 -2.66 -18.53
N GLU A 211 -2.94 -2.16 -18.37
CA GLU A 211 -1.76 -2.66 -19.10
C GLU A 211 -1.46 -4.14 -18.77
N HIS A 212 -1.64 -4.54 -17.51
CA HIS A 212 -1.45 -5.94 -17.11
C HIS A 212 -2.61 -6.84 -17.56
N LEU A 213 -3.86 -6.38 -17.43
CA LEU A 213 -5.04 -7.12 -17.89
C LEU A 213 -5.04 -7.34 -19.40
N ALA A 214 -4.50 -6.40 -20.18
CA ALA A 214 -4.35 -6.55 -21.63
C ALA A 214 -3.47 -7.75 -22.04
N LYS A 215 -2.59 -8.23 -21.15
CA LYS A 215 -1.72 -9.40 -21.34
C LYS A 215 -2.20 -10.65 -20.62
N THR A 216 -3.28 -10.53 -19.85
CA THR A 216 -3.76 -11.62 -19.00
C THR A 216 -4.76 -12.46 -19.79
N GLU A 217 -4.49 -13.74 -19.94
CA GLU A 217 -5.44 -14.70 -20.51
C GLU A 217 -6.22 -15.39 -19.38
N LEU A 218 -7.54 -15.39 -19.50
CA LEU A 218 -8.41 -16.10 -18.56
C LEU A 218 -8.61 -17.54 -19.02
N LEU A 219 -8.36 -18.49 -18.12
CA LEU A 219 -8.55 -19.92 -18.38
C LEU A 219 -10.01 -20.36 -18.26
N ALA A 220 -10.83 -19.58 -17.56
CA ALA A 220 -12.27 -19.78 -17.43
C ALA A 220 -12.97 -18.45 -17.08
N PRO A 221 -14.30 -18.37 -17.26
CA PRO A 221 -15.05 -17.17 -16.93
C PRO A 221 -15.00 -16.85 -15.43
N VAL A 222 -14.85 -15.57 -15.12
CA VAL A 222 -14.73 -15.04 -13.75
C VAL A 222 -16.10 -14.66 -13.20
N GLY A 223 -16.36 -15.05 -11.95
CA GLY A 223 -17.57 -14.71 -11.20
C GLY A 223 -17.31 -13.78 -10.00
N ASP A 224 -16.13 -13.85 -9.40
CA ASP A 224 -15.79 -13.07 -8.21
C ASP A 224 -14.46 -12.34 -8.38
N LEU A 225 -14.39 -11.15 -7.81
CA LEU A 225 -13.20 -10.33 -7.71
C LEU A 225 -12.92 -10.00 -6.25
N GLU A 226 -11.66 -10.04 -5.84
CA GLU A 226 -11.20 -9.55 -4.55
C GLU A 226 -10.01 -8.61 -4.78
N LEU A 227 -10.00 -7.49 -4.06
CA LEU A 227 -8.90 -6.54 -4.09
C LEU A 227 -8.39 -6.30 -2.67
N GLU A 228 -7.08 -6.38 -2.51
CA GLU A 228 -6.37 -6.18 -1.25
C GLU A 228 -5.27 -5.12 -1.43
N ALA A 229 -5.25 -4.09 -0.58
CA ALA A 229 -4.19 -3.08 -0.62
C ALA A 229 -2.91 -3.64 0.02
N VAL A 230 -1.75 -3.36 -0.59
CA VAL A 230 -0.44 -3.75 -0.04
C VAL A 230 0.47 -2.53 0.15
N ASP A 231 1.42 -2.67 1.07
CA ASP A 231 2.36 -1.60 1.46
C ASP A 231 1.64 -0.28 1.75
N VAL A 232 0.63 -0.34 2.61
CA VAL A 232 -0.10 0.85 3.05
C VAL A 232 0.78 1.63 4.01
N GLN A 233 1.08 2.87 3.65
CA GLN A 233 1.87 3.77 4.49
C GLN A 233 1.28 5.18 4.48
N ALA A 234 1.64 5.98 5.50
CA ALA A 234 1.24 7.37 5.56
C ALA A 234 1.66 8.09 4.27
N LEU A 235 0.73 8.84 3.69
CA LEU A 235 0.96 9.61 2.49
C LEU A 235 1.03 11.08 2.89
N GLU A 236 2.22 11.66 2.81
CA GLU A 236 2.37 13.10 2.98
C GLU A 236 1.74 13.82 1.80
N GLU A 237 0.64 14.52 2.06
CA GLU A 237 0.04 15.40 1.06
C GLU A 237 0.92 16.62 0.88
N THR A 238 1.51 16.76 -0.31
CA THR A 238 2.21 17.99 -0.67
C THR A 238 1.18 19.11 -0.70
N SER A 239 1.31 20.09 0.19
CA SER A 239 0.41 21.23 0.24
C SER A 239 0.40 21.91 -1.13
N GLY A 240 -0.79 22.07 -1.71
CA GLY A 240 -0.93 22.78 -2.99
C GLY A 240 -0.40 24.20 -2.86
N SER A 241 0.29 24.67 -3.91
CA SER A 241 0.67 26.07 -4.05
C SER A 241 -0.57 26.95 -4.02
N LEU A 242 -0.53 28.06 -3.26
CA LEU A 242 -1.57 29.10 -3.27
C LEU A 242 -1.46 30.00 -4.51
N LEU A 243 -0.38 29.85 -5.27
CA LEU A 243 -0.23 30.51 -6.56
C LEU A 243 -0.93 29.65 -7.62
N PRO A 244 -1.46 30.26 -8.70
CA PRO A 244 -1.91 29.52 -9.86
C PRO A 244 -0.68 28.89 -10.53
N ASP A 245 -0.21 27.79 -9.97
CA ASP A 245 0.74 26.93 -10.64
C ASP A 245 0.06 26.52 -11.95
N THR A 246 0.79 26.65 -13.06
CA THR A 246 0.43 25.95 -14.29
C THR A 246 0.25 24.50 -13.88
N VAL A 247 -1.01 24.03 -13.84
CA VAL A 247 -1.36 22.63 -13.61
C VAL A 247 -0.34 21.82 -14.39
N ARG A 248 0.48 21.01 -13.71
CA ARG A 248 1.42 20.11 -14.39
C ARG A 248 0.56 19.13 -15.19
N GLN A 249 0.20 19.52 -16.41
CA GLN A 249 -0.56 18.72 -17.33
C GLN A 249 0.41 17.71 -17.91
N GLY A 250 0.41 16.50 -17.35
CA GLY A 250 1.25 15.42 -17.83
C GLY A 250 1.48 14.34 -16.78
N GLU A 251 1.77 13.15 -17.27
CA GLU A 251 2.27 12.03 -16.49
C GLU A 251 3.68 12.38 -15.99
N THR A 252 3.97 12.14 -14.71
CA THR A 252 5.35 12.36 -14.21
C THR A 252 6.31 11.36 -14.86
N LEU A 253 7.61 11.68 -14.94
CA LEU A 253 8.62 10.76 -15.48
C LEU A 253 8.55 9.38 -14.82
N ARG A 254 8.29 9.33 -13.51
CA ARG A 254 8.15 8.08 -12.76
C ARG A 254 6.96 7.26 -13.25
N GLU A 255 5.78 7.87 -13.36
CA GLU A 255 4.58 7.20 -13.85
C GLU A 255 4.76 6.71 -15.30
N VAL A 256 5.42 7.50 -16.15
CA VAL A 256 5.77 7.09 -17.52
C VAL A 256 6.67 5.84 -17.48
N LEU A 257 7.72 5.84 -16.65
CA LEU A 257 8.63 4.70 -16.50
C LEU A 257 7.92 3.46 -15.97
N GLU A 258 7.02 3.60 -15.00
CA GLU A 258 6.21 2.50 -14.49
C GLU A 258 5.31 1.90 -15.58
N ARG A 259 4.63 2.74 -16.36
CA ARG A 259 3.77 2.28 -17.46
C ARG A 259 4.57 1.59 -18.56
N ILE A 260 5.71 2.15 -18.96
CA ILE A 260 6.60 1.52 -19.94
C ILE A 260 7.15 0.20 -19.39
N SER A 261 7.49 0.14 -18.10
CA SER A 261 7.97 -1.09 -17.44
C SER A 261 6.89 -2.16 -17.37
N ALA A 262 5.64 -1.81 -17.05
CA ALA A 262 4.50 -2.72 -17.08
C ALA A 262 4.28 -3.29 -18.49
N ARG A 263 4.51 -2.49 -19.54
CA ARG A 263 4.34 -2.89 -20.94
C ARG A 263 5.52 -3.68 -21.53
N LEU A 264 6.77 -3.30 -21.25
CA LEU A 264 7.97 -3.94 -21.82
C LEU A 264 8.61 -5.00 -20.92
N GLY A 265 8.26 -5.02 -19.63
CA GLY A 265 8.91 -5.81 -18.60
C GLY A 265 9.96 -4.99 -17.83
N PRO A 266 10.10 -5.19 -16.51
CA PRO A 266 11.00 -4.39 -15.67
C PRO A 266 12.47 -4.55 -16.06
N GLU A 267 12.87 -5.72 -16.56
CA GLU A 267 14.24 -6.00 -17.04
C GLU A 267 14.64 -5.21 -18.30
N ARG A 268 13.68 -4.61 -19.00
CA ARG A 268 13.94 -3.86 -20.25
C ARG A 268 13.99 -2.35 -20.05
N VAL A 269 13.52 -1.84 -18.92
CA VAL A 269 13.50 -0.41 -18.61
C VAL A 269 14.45 -0.20 -17.44
N LEU A 270 15.71 0.05 -17.78
CA LEU A 270 16.80 0.10 -16.81
C LEU A 270 17.31 1.53 -16.64
N ARG A 271 17.83 1.83 -15.45
CA ARG A 271 18.60 3.04 -15.16
C ARG A 271 19.94 2.66 -14.53
N PRO A 272 21.00 3.46 -14.72
CA PRO A 272 22.26 3.25 -14.02
C PRO A 272 22.10 3.65 -12.56
N VAL A 273 22.68 2.86 -11.65
CA VAL A 273 22.82 3.19 -10.24
C VAL A 273 24.24 2.94 -9.79
N VAL A 274 24.72 3.79 -8.88
CA VAL A 274 26.05 3.66 -8.29
C VAL A 274 26.01 2.58 -7.20
N THR A 275 27.04 1.74 -7.18
CA THR A 275 27.23 0.67 -6.20
C THR A 275 28.49 0.94 -5.37
N GLU A 276 28.47 0.49 -4.12
CA GLU A 276 29.60 0.60 -3.18
C GLU A 276 30.73 -0.39 -3.55
N ASP A 277 31.39 -0.16 -4.67
CA ASP A 277 32.61 -0.88 -5.08
C ASP A 277 33.67 0.14 -5.51
N HIS A 278 34.89 -0.05 -5.03
CA HIS A 278 36.01 0.85 -5.36
C HIS A 278 36.60 0.58 -6.74
N ARG A 279 36.22 -0.53 -7.38
CA ARG A 279 36.62 -0.87 -8.74
C ARG A 279 35.57 -0.33 -9.71
N LEU A 280 35.94 0.61 -10.57
CA LEU A 280 34.98 1.35 -11.41
C LEU A 280 34.14 0.47 -12.32
N GLU A 281 34.68 -0.64 -12.80
CA GLU A 281 33.94 -1.58 -13.66
C GLU A 281 32.76 -2.23 -12.93
N TRP A 282 32.74 -2.16 -11.60
CA TRP A 282 31.68 -2.68 -10.72
C TRP A 282 31.09 -1.62 -9.78
N ALA A 283 31.48 -0.34 -9.94
CA ALA A 283 30.95 0.79 -9.18
C ALA A 283 29.60 1.29 -9.74
N GLN A 284 29.10 0.65 -10.79
CA GLN A 284 27.79 0.92 -11.38
C GLN A 284 27.11 -0.39 -11.79
N CYS A 285 25.79 -0.42 -11.67
CA CYS A 285 24.98 -1.47 -12.26
C CYS A 285 23.70 -0.92 -12.86
N TRP A 286 23.06 -1.74 -13.70
CA TRP A 286 21.74 -1.44 -14.24
C TRP A 286 20.67 -2.01 -13.33
N GLN A 287 19.75 -1.15 -12.90
CA GLN A 287 18.59 -1.50 -12.07
C GLN A 287 17.29 -1.20 -12.82
N PRO A 288 16.22 -2.01 -12.67
CA PRO A 288 14.89 -1.63 -13.14
C PRO A 288 14.49 -0.22 -12.67
N ALA A 289 14.05 0.62 -13.62
CA ALA A 289 13.83 2.04 -13.38
C ALA A 289 12.70 2.33 -12.37
N ALA A 290 11.75 1.42 -12.24
CA ALA A 290 10.62 1.50 -11.32
C ALA A 290 11.01 1.18 -9.86
N GLU A 291 12.16 0.56 -9.61
CA GLU A 291 12.60 0.28 -8.25
C GLU A 291 13.04 1.56 -7.53
N LYS A 292 13.05 1.51 -6.20
CA LYS A 292 13.50 2.64 -5.37
C LYS A 292 15.00 2.86 -5.55
N LEU A 293 15.41 4.12 -5.64
CA LEU A 293 16.83 4.49 -5.68
C LEU A 293 17.49 4.02 -4.37
N PRO A 294 18.64 3.33 -4.45
CA PRO A 294 19.49 3.16 -3.28
C PRO A 294 19.87 4.55 -2.74
N ARG A 295 20.16 4.63 -1.44
CA ARG A 295 20.71 5.87 -0.86
C ARG A 295 22.01 6.19 -1.58
N GLU A 296 22.23 7.47 -1.89
CA GLU A 296 23.45 7.93 -2.53
C GLU A 296 24.66 7.39 -1.78
N SER A 297 25.52 6.67 -2.51
CA SER A 297 26.81 6.24 -2.01
C SER A 297 27.73 7.44 -1.87
N SER A 298 28.62 7.39 -0.89
CA SER A 298 29.57 8.48 -0.65
C SER A 298 30.42 8.74 -1.89
N CYS A 299 30.63 10.02 -2.23
CA CYS A 299 31.57 10.41 -3.26
C CYS A 299 32.96 9.82 -2.95
N LEU A 300 33.59 9.21 -3.95
CA LEU A 300 34.97 8.75 -3.82
C LEU A 300 35.90 9.99 -3.73
N ASP A 301 36.76 10.04 -2.73
CA ASP A 301 37.75 11.12 -2.49
C ASP A 301 38.91 11.15 -3.52
N VAL A 302 38.75 10.47 -4.65
CA VAL A 302 39.75 10.37 -5.71
C VAL A 302 39.21 10.91 -7.02
N PRO A 303 40.04 11.62 -7.82
CA PRO A 303 39.60 12.17 -9.10
C PRO A 303 39.17 11.04 -10.04
N GLN A 304 37.90 11.07 -10.45
CA GLN A 304 37.29 10.10 -11.36
C GLN A 304 37.34 10.62 -12.80
N PRO A 305 37.78 9.80 -13.78
CA PRO A 305 37.78 10.21 -15.17
C PRO A 305 36.34 10.37 -15.70
N SER A 306 36.15 11.28 -16.66
CA SER A 306 34.85 11.48 -17.32
C SER A 306 34.50 10.32 -18.25
N TRP A 307 35.51 9.69 -18.85
CA TRP A 307 35.36 8.49 -19.68
C TRP A 307 36.30 7.38 -19.24
N VAL A 308 35.76 6.17 -19.16
CA VAL A 308 36.50 4.94 -18.85
C VAL A 308 36.47 4.03 -20.08
N LEU A 309 37.63 3.49 -20.43
CA LEU A 309 37.79 2.51 -21.50
C LEU A 309 37.22 1.16 -21.04
N PRO A 310 36.37 0.49 -21.85
CA PRO A 310 35.85 -0.84 -21.52
C PRO A 310 36.93 -1.88 -21.27
N GLU A 311 38.03 -1.79 -22.00
CA GLU A 311 39.24 -2.60 -21.82
C GLU A 311 40.45 -1.67 -21.65
N PRO A 312 41.22 -1.78 -20.56
CA PRO A 312 42.41 -0.97 -20.36
C PRO A 312 43.44 -1.18 -21.47
N LEU A 313 43.96 -0.09 -22.04
CA LEU A 313 44.96 -0.14 -23.10
C LEU A 313 46.36 -0.28 -22.49
N LYS A 314 47.05 -1.38 -22.77
CA LYS A 314 48.45 -1.55 -22.36
C LYS A 314 49.34 -0.49 -23.01
N LEU A 315 50.10 0.22 -22.19
CA LEU A 315 50.99 1.29 -22.62
C LEU A 315 52.41 0.77 -22.86
N ALA A 316 53.09 1.38 -23.83
CA ALA A 316 54.53 1.21 -23.99
C ALA A 316 55.27 1.93 -22.86
N THR A 317 56.43 1.42 -22.48
CA THR A 317 57.28 2.02 -21.45
C THR A 317 58.65 2.36 -22.02
N ARG A 318 59.23 3.48 -21.57
CA ARG A 318 60.63 3.83 -21.83
C ARG A 318 61.35 3.91 -20.49
N GLY A 319 61.98 2.82 -20.09
CA GLY A 319 62.45 2.64 -18.71
C GLY A 319 61.24 2.60 -17.76
N PRO A 320 61.27 3.32 -16.60
CA PRO A 320 60.17 3.28 -15.64
C PRO A 320 58.95 4.15 -16.03
N LYS A 321 59.01 4.87 -17.16
CA LYS A 321 58.01 5.87 -17.53
C LYS A 321 57.02 5.35 -18.59
N PRO A 322 55.69 5.43 -18.35
CA PRO A 322 54.70 5.07 -19.35
C PRO A 322 54.61 6.11 -20.48
N MET A 323 54.28 5.64 -21.68
CA MET A 323 54.15 6.47 -22.88
C MET A 323 52.76 6.32 -23.50
N TYR A 324 52.13 7.44 -23.83
CA TYR A 324 50.93 7.50 -24.65
C TYR A 324 50.90 8.81 -25.45
N GLN A 325 51.15 8.70 -26.76
CA GLN A 325 51.33 9.84 -27.67
C GLN A 325 52.39 10.87 -27.20
N GLY A 326 53.37 10.40 -26.44
CA GLY A 326 54.35 11.22 -25.73
C GLY A 326 54.74 10.57 -24.40
N GLU A 327 55.68 11.19 -23.69
CA GLU A 327 56.02 10.82 -22.31
C GLU A 327 54.92 11.33 -21.37
N LEU A 328 54.47 10.47 -20.44
CA LEU A 328 53.45 10.85 -19.46
C LEU A 328 54.08 11.42 -18.20
N HIS A 329 53.57 12.58 -17.78
CA HIS A 329 53.95 13.22 -16.52
C HIS A 329 52.93 12.87 -15.43
N LEU A 330 53.33 12.08 -14.42
CA LEU A 330 52.45 11.72 -13.31
C LEU A 330 52.19 12.95 -12.43
N LEU A 331 50.93 13.37 -12.32
CA LEU A 331 50.49 14.55 -11.58
C LEU A 331 50.05 14.19 -10.14
N ALA A 332 49.31 13.10 -9.99
CA ALA A 332 48.76 12.67 -8.69
C ALA A 332 48.70 11.14 -8.59
N GLY A 333 48.80 10.64 -7.35
CA GLY A 333 48.77 9.20 -7.02
C GLY A 333 50.02 8.75 -6.24
N PRO A 334 50.16 7.44 -5.94
CA PRO A 334 49.24 6.37 -6.34
C PRO A 334 47.95 6.36 -5.52
N HIS A 335 46.83 6.23 -6.21
CA HIS A 335 45.54 5.87 -5.62
C HIS A 335 45.35 4.37 -5.72
N ARG A 336 45.38 3.70 -4.57
CA ARG A 336 45.37 2.24 -4.51
C ARG A 336 43.96 1.69 -4.57
N VAL A 337 43.71 0.82 -5.54
CA VAL A 337 42.47 0.05 -5.68
C VAL A 337 42.81 -1.43 -5.53
N GLU A 338 42.43 -2.00 -4.41
CA GLU A 338 42.57 -3.43 -4.12
C GLU A 338 41.20 -4.01 -3.73
N GLY A 339 40.78 -5.08 -4.41
CA GLY A 339 39.45 -5.65 -4.14
C GLY A 339 39.11 -6.88 -4.98
N GLY A 340 37.97 -7.49 -4.68
CA GLY A 340 37.44 -8.60 -5.48
C GLY A 340 38.08 -9.97 -5.26
N TRP A 341 38.91 -10.14 -4.23
CA TRP A 341 39.51 -11.44 -3.89
C TRP A 341 38.46 -12.51 -3.50
N TRP A 342 37.27 -12.10 -3.04
CA TRP A 342 36.14 -12.98 -2.77
C TRP A 342 35.19 -13.17 -3.97
N HIS A 343 35.32 -12.37 -5.03
CA HIS A 343 34.44 -12.41 -6.20
C HIS A 343 34.87 -13.50 -7.18
N ARG A 344 34.30 -14.70 -7.00
CA ARG A 344 34.47 -15.83 -7.92
C ARG A 344 33.54 -15.71 -9.11
N VAL A 345 34.07 -15.91 -10.31
CA VAL A 345 33.31 -15.90 -11.56
C VAL A 345 33.62 -17.17 -12.33
N GLN A 346 32.56 -17.81 -12.83
CA GLN A 346 32.70 -18.93 -13.75
C GLN A 346 33.05 -18.40 -15.13
N THR A 347 34.22 -18.77 -15.61
CA THR A 347 34.65 -18.56 -17.00
C THR A 347 34.56 -19.89 -17.75
N PRO A 348 34.49 -19.89 -19.09
CA PRO A 348 34.52 -21.12 -19.88
C PRO A 348 35.75 -22.00 -19.62
N SER A 349 36.82 -21.42 -19.06
CA SER A 349 38.09 -22.07 -18.71
C SER A 349 38.25 -22.44 -17.23
N GLY A 350 37.27 -22.16 -16.35
CA GLY A 350 37.33 -22.55 -14.94
C GLY A 350 36.64 -21.58 -13.96
N GLN A 351 37.05 -21.62 -12.70
CA GLN A 351 36.70 -20.60 -11.71
C GLN A 351 37.85 -19.60 -11.62
N ASP A 352 37.58 -18.35 -11.96
CA ASP A 352 38.53 -17.25 -11.85
C ASP A 352 38.08 -16.27 -10.77
N ASN A 353 39.03 -15.58 -10.13
CA ASN A 353 38.72 -14.55 -9.14
C ASN A 353 38.92 -13.17 -9.77
N ARG A 354 37.94 -12.28 -9.62
CA ARG A 354 38.01 -10.89 -10.11
C ARG A 354 38.85 -10.00 -9.18
N HIS A 355 39.99 -10.53 -8.75
CA HIS A 355 40.91 -9.86 -7.87
C HIS A 355 41.66 -8.77 -8.65
N VAL A 356 41.57 -7.53 -8.17
CA VAL A 356 42.23 -6.37 -8.76
C VAL A 356 43.19 -5.81 -7.73
N GLN A 357 44.44 -5.59 -8.11
CA GLN A 357 45.43 -4.81 -7.37
C GLN A 357 46.10 -3.83 -8.32
N ARG A 358 45.60 -2.59 -8.30
CA ARG A 358 46.02 -1.52 -9.21
C ARG A 358 46.37 -0.28 -8.42
N ASP A 359 47.53 0.28 -8.71
CA ASP A 359 47.87 1.62 -8.28
C ASP A 359 47.55 2.57 -9.44
N TYR A 360 46.63 3.52 -9.23
CA TYR A 360 46.19 4.49 -10.24
C TYR A 360 46.90 5.83 -10.09
N TRP A 361 47.18 6.47 -11.21
CA TRP A 361 47.74 7.81 -11.29
C TRP A 361 46.95 8.68 -12.27
N VAL A 362 46.87 9.96 -11.96
CA VAL A 362 46.50 10.99 -12.93
C VAL A 362 47.78 11.42 -13.63
N ALA A 363 47.82 11.30 -14.95
CA ALA A 363 48.98 11.61 -15.76
C ALA A 363 48.64 12.65 -16.84
N LEU A 364 49.59 13.51 -17.19
CA LEU A 364 49.46 14.48 -18.27
C LEU A 364 50.25 14.03 -19.48
N SER A 365 49.59 13.99 -20.63
CA SER A 365 50.19 13.92 -21.96
C SER A 365 50.10 15.29 -22.61
N GLU A 366 51.19 15.77 -23.22
CA GLU A 366 51.17 17.02 -23.99
C GLU A 366 50.21 16.94 -25.20
N SER A 367 50.06 15.75 -25.77
CA SER A 367 49.23 15.50 -26.96
C SER A 367 47.79 15.10 -26.63
N ALA A 368 47.62 14.30 -25.57
CA ALA A 368 46.34 13.64 -25.25
C ALA A 368 45.63 14.20 -24.00
N GLY A 369 46.20 15.21 -23.33
CA GLY A 369 45.60 15.82 -22.15
C GLY A 369 45.76 14.98 -20.88
N VAL A 370 44.79 15.08 -19.97
CA VAL A 370 44.83 14.43 -18.66
C VAL A 370 44.25 13.02 -18.76
N LEU A 371 45.06 12.04 -18.38
CA LEU A 371 44.81 10.62 -18.52
C LEU A 371 44.78 9.95 -17.14
N TRP A 372 44.02 8.86 -17.06
CA TRP A 372 43.96 8.01 -15.89
C TRP A 372 44.61 6.68 -16.20
N VAL A 373 45.79 6.46 -15.61
CA VAL A 373 46.65 5.30 -15.90
C VAL A 373 46.84 4.48 -14.63
N PHE A 374 47.08 3.18 -14.75
CA PHE A 374 47.42 2.34 -13.62
C PHE A 374 48.57 1.39 -13.93
N GLN A 375 49.14 0.86 -12.85
CA GLN A 375 50.12 -0.21 -12.86
C GLN A 375 49.54 -1.41 -12.12
N GLU A 376 49.60 -2.58 -12.76
CA GLU A 376 49.22 -3.84 -12.13
C GLU A 376 50.38 -4.39 -11.30
N ARG A 377 50.07 -4.87 -10.09
CA ARG A 377 51.06 -5.43 -9.16
C ARG A 377 51.18 -6.94 -9.19
N LEU A 378 50.23 -7.65 -9.78
CA LEU A 378 50.12 -9.11 -9.73
C LEU A 378 50.92 -9.85 -10.80
N ALA A 379 51.52 -9.15 -11.76
CA ALA A 379 52.33 -9.78 -12.79
C ALA A 379 53.76 -10.01 -12.28
N ASP A 380 54.19 -11.27 -12.24
CA ASP A 380 55.56 -11.72 -11.91
C ASP A 380 56.65 -11.20 -12.88
N GLU A 381 56.32 -10.35 -13.85
CA GLU A 381 57.23 -9.71 -14.79
C GLU A 381 56.88 -8.22 -15.00
N ASP A 382 57.92 -7.40 -15.21
CA ASP A 382 57.93 -5.97 -15.55
C ASP A 382 56.58 -5.24 -15.42
N ALA A 383 56.46 -4.45 -14.34
CA ALA A 383 55.26 -3.74 -13.95
C ALA A 383 54.61 -2.96 -15.12
N ALA A 384 53.57 -3.58 -15.71
CA ALA A 384 52.93 -3.10 -16.92
C ALA A 384 51.98 -1.93 -16.61
N TRP A 385 52.05 -0.90 -17.47
CA TRP A 385 51.21 0.28 -17.39
C TRP A 385 50.02 0.17 -18.33
N TYR A 386 48.87 0.68 -17.90
CA TYR A 386 47.64 0.66 -18.66
C TYR A 386 46.95 2.02 -18.60
N LEU A 387 46.36 2.44 -19.71
CA LEU A 387 45.43 3.56 -19.76
C LEU A 387 44.01 3.04 -19.54
N HIS A 388 43.31 3.61 -18.57
CA HIS A 388 41.95 3.20 -18.22
C HIS A 388 40.92 4.29 -18.44
N GLY A 389 41.28 5.57 -18.37
CA GLY A 389 40.32 6.65 -18.55
C GLY A 389 40.93 7.96 -19.01
N ILE A 390 40.06 8.87 -19.42
CA ILE A 390 40.39 10.20 -19.93
C ILE A 390 39.53 11.22 -19.19
N PHE A 391 40.16 12.31 -18.76
CA PHE A 391 39.48 13.45 -18.14
C PHE A 391 39.08 14.48 -19.21
N ALA A 392 37.92 15.12 -19.02
CA ALA A 392 37.39 16.15 -19.93
C ALA A 392 38.14 17.49 -19.82
#